data_AF-A0A329R5Q5-F1
#
_entry.id   AF-A0A329R5Q5-F1
#
_cell.length_a   1.000
_cell.length_b   1.000
_cell.length_c   1.000
_cell.angle_alpha   90.00
_cell.angle_beta   90.00
_cell.angle_gamma   90.00
#
_symmetry.space_group_name_H-M   'P 1'
#
loop_
_entity.id
_entity.type
_entity.pdbx_description
1 polymer ?
#
loop_
_entity_poly.entity_id
_entity_poly.type
_entity_poly.pdbx_seq_one_letter_code
_entity_poly.pdbx_strand_id
1 'polypeptide(L)'
;MVWGSFSAAGRSKLAVLEERQASEHYIHTVSEYMPPFAHVHYGLDYIYQQDNASIHRSHLTKEFFEEEGISVLNWPARSPDLNPIKNAWSMVARYVDTNGRQYDNVASLTAAILESWED
;
A
#
# COMPACT_ATOMS: atom_id res chain seq x y z
N MET A 1 -2.39 6.33 -9.58
CA MET A 1 -2.03 6.28 -8.14
C MET A 1 -1.16 5.06 -7.91
N VAL A 2 -0.51 4.92 -6.76
CA VAL A 2 0.22 3.68 -6.42
C VAL A 2 -0.19 3.18 -5.05
N TRP A 3 -0.10 1.87 -4.85
CA TRP A 3 -0.32 1.20 -3.58
C TRP A 3 0.85 0.26 -3.28
N GLY A 4 1.22 0.16 -2.01
CA GLY A 4 2.25 -0.75 -1.56
C GLY A 4 2.05 -1.04 -0.07
N SER A 5 2.63 -2.14 0.38
CA SER A 5 2.70 -2.52 1.79
C SER A 5 4.13 -2.87 2.15
N PHE A 6 4.47 -2.80 3.44
CA PHE A 6 5.80 -3.17 3.90
C PHE A 6 5.77 -3.62 5.35
N SER A 7 6.85 -4.23 5.78
CA SER A 7 7.10 -4.70 7.13
C SER A 7 8.60 -4.57 7.45
N ALA A 8 9.00 -5.05 8.63
CA ALA A 8 10.43 -5.15 8.95
C ALA A 8 11.19 -6.15 8.06
N ALA A 9 10.50 -7.10 7.42
CA ALA A 9 11.12 -8.10 6.55
C ALA A 9 11.35 -7.59 5.11
N GLY A 10 10.73 -6.47 4.73
CA GLY A 10 10.83 -5.93 3.38
C GLY A 10 9.55 -5.23 2.95
N ARG A 11 9.31 -5.20 1.64
CA ARG A 11 8.17 -4.52 1.02
C ARG A 11 7.49 -5.42 0.00
N SER A 12 6.18 -5.27 -0.15
CA SER A 12 5.46 -5.89 -1.26
C SER A 12 5.87 -5.25 -2.57
N LYS A 13 5.53 -5.89 -3.69
CA LYS A 13 5.52 -5.20 -4.98
C LYS A 13 4.57 -3.99 -4.91
N LEU A 14 4.89 -2.97 -5.70
CA LEU A 14 4.05 -1.80 -5.86
C LEU A 14 2.96 -2.08 -6.90
N ALA A 15 1.70 -1.77 -6.58
CA ALA A 15 0.60 -1.78 -7.53
C ALA A 15 0.40 -0.39 -8.13
N VAL A 16 0.33 -0.30 -9.46
CA VAL A 16 -0.07 0.93 -10.16
C VAL A 16 -1.58 0.90 -10.32
N LEU A 17 -2.26 1.84 -9.67
CA LEU A 17 -3.71 1.91 -9.62
C LEU A 17 -4.23 2.84 -10.71
N GLU A 18 -5.11 2.28 -11.54
CA GLU A 18 -5.86 2.99 -12.56
C GLU A 18 -7.14 3.57 -11.96
N GLU A 19 -7.51 4.76 -12.43
CA GLU A 19 -8.79 5.40 -12.11
C GLU A 19 -9.08 5.62 -10.61
N ARG A 20 -10.35 5.91 -10.31
CA ARG A 20 -10.85 6.15 -8.97
C ARG A 20 -11.04 4.81 -8.25
N GLN A 21 -10.52 4.75 -7.03
CA GLN A 21 -10.61 3.53 -6.22
C GLN A 21 -11.97 3.42 -5.53
N ALA A 22 -12.58 2.24 -5.63
CA ALA A 22 -13.76 1.78 -4.91
C ALA A 22 -13.36 0.62 -3.99
N SER A 23 -14.31 0.09 -3.20
CA SER A 23 -14.00 -0.99 -2.24
C SER A 23 -13.53 -2.25 -2.96
N GLU A 24 -14.14 -2.57 -4.09
CA GLU A 24 -13.84 -3.74 -4.93
C GLU A 24 -12.43 -3.64 -5.52
N HIS A 25 -12.04 -2.45 -6.00
CA HIS A 25 -10.68 -2.21 -6.48
C HIS A 25 -9.65 -2.32 -5.36
N TYR A 26 -10.00 -1.84 -4.17
CA TYR A 26 -9.15 -1.95 -3.00
C TYR A 26 -8.96 -3.40 -2.56
N ILE A 27 -10.06 -4.16 -2.46
CA ILE A 27 -10.03 -5.59 -2.11
C ILE A 27 -9.15 -6.35 -3.10
N HIS A 28 -9.35 -6.15 -4.40
CA HIS A 28 -8.51 -6.78 -5.42
C HIS A 28 -7.03 -6.41 -5.27
N THR A 29 -6.73 -5.13 -5.04
CA THR A 29 -5.34 -4.69 -4.82
C THR A 29 -4.73 -5.35 -3.58
N VAL A 30 -5.48 -5.43 -2.48
CA VAL A 30 -4.98 -6.04 -1.25
C VAL A 30 -4.79 -7.54 -1.46
N SER A 31 -5.75 -8.27 -2.03
CA SER A 31 -5.69 -9.73 -2.23
C SER A 31 -4.49 -10.14 -3.08
N GLU A 32 -4.18 -9.37 -4.12
CA GLU A 32 -3.09 -9.70 -5.05
C GLU A 32 -1.69 -9.40 -4.50
N TYR A 33 -1.54 -8.39 -3.63
CA TYR A 33 -0.22 -7.88 -3.25
C TYR A 33 0.13 -8.07 -1.77
N MET A 34 -0.85 -8.06 -0.87
CA MET A 34 -0.59 -8.09 0.59
C MET A 34 -0.47 -9.51 1.14
N PRO A 35 -1.48 -10.42 1.04
CA PRO A 35 -1.35 -11.77 1.58
C PRO A 35 -0.17 -12.56 1.00
N PRO A 36 0.12 -12.54 -0.32
CA PRO A 36 1.29 -13.25 -0.84
C PRO A 36 2.61 -12.79 -0.22
N PHE A 37 2.78 -11.48 -0.01
CA PHE A 37 3.94 -10.93 0.69
C PHE A 37 3.96 -11.37 2.16
N ALA A 38 2.85 -11.18 2.88
CA ALA A 38 2.76 -11.52 4.29
C ALA A 38 2.99 -13.02 4.55
N HIS A 39 2.42 -13.90 3.71
CA HIS A 39 2.54 -15.35 3.84
C HIS A 39 3.97 -15.83 3.65
N VAL A 40 4.73 -15.24 2.72
CA VAL A 40 6.13 -15.58 2.49
C VAL A 40 7.01 -15.21 3.69
N HIS A 41 6.71 -14.12 4.40
CA HIS A 41 7.56 -13.60 5.47
C HIS A 41 7.11 -13.99 6.89
N TYR A 42 5.81 -14.20 7.10
CA TYR A 42 5.19 -14.37 8.42
C TYR A 42 4.19 -15.53 8.48
N GLY A 43 3.93 -16.22 7.36
CA GLY A 43 2.82 -17.18 7.29
C GLY A 43 1.49 -16.47 7.59
N LEU A 44 0.71 -17.01 8.53
CA LEU A 44 -0.55 -16.42 8.96
C LEU A 44 -0.44 -15.56 10.23
N ASP A 45 0.78 -15.43 10.79
CA ASP A 45 1.01 -14.71 12.06
C ASP A 45 1.41 -13.25 11.81
N TYR A 46 0.44 -12.45 11.39
CA TYR A 46 0.62 -11.02 11.16
C TYR A 46 -0.66 -10.23 11.46
N ILE A 47 -0.49 -8.93 11.68
CA ILE A 47 -1.60 -7.97 11.80
C ILE A 47 -1.46 -6.97 10.65
N TYR A 48 -2.48 -6.85 9.83
CA TYR A 48 -2.52 -5.89 8.73
C TYR A 48 -2.92 -4.50 9.22
N GLN A 49 -2.15 -3.49 8.84
CA GLN A 49 -2.40 -2.09 9.18
C GLN A 49 -2.86 -1.30 7.96
N GLN A 50 -4.03 -0.67 8.06
CA GLN A 50 -4.58 0.25 7.06
C GLN A 50 -5.11 1.52 7.73
N ASP A 51 -5.33 2.59 6.97
CA ASP A 51 -6.02 3.78 7.48
C ASP A 51 -7.55 3.62 7.39
N ASN A 52 -8.27 4.62 7.91
CA ASN A 52 -9.73 4.59 8.02
C ASN A 52 -10.47 5.18 6.80
N ALA A 53 -9.87 5.20 5.60
CA ALA A 53 -10.56 5.63 4.39
C ALA A 53 -11.90 4.87 4.19
N SER A 54 -12.88 5.52 3.56
CA SER A 54 -14.23 4.96 3.44
C SER A 54 -14.26 3.62 2.72
N ILE A 55 -13.42 3.44 1.69
CA ILE A 55 -13.29 2.17 0.96
C ILE A 55 -12.57 1.08 1.78
N HIS A 56 -11.68 1.44 2.71
CA HIS A 56 -11.00 0.49 3.60
C HIS A 56 -11.91 0.01 4.73
N ARG A 57 -12.88 0.84 5.14
CA ARG A 57 -13.85 0.54 6.22
C ARG A 57 -15.24 0.16 5.72
N SER A 58 -15.41 -0.02 4.42
CA SER A 58 -16.69 -0.43 3.84
C SER A 58 -17.09 -1.82 4.36
N HIS A 59 -18.36 -2.17 4.22
CA HIS A 59 -18.84 -3.49 4.62
C HIS A 59 -18.13 -4.59 3.82
N LEU A 60 -18.04 -4.43 2.50
CA LEU A 60 -17.34 -5.35 1.60
C LEU A 60 -15.89 -5.60 2.02
N THR A 61 -15.14 -4.55 2.34
CA THR A 61 -13.72 -4.70 2.71
C THR A 61 -13.56 -5.41 4.04
N LYS A 62 -14.48 -5.21 4.99
CA LYS A 62 -14.46 -5.92 6.28
C LYS A 62 -14.80 -7.40 6.09
N GLU A 63 -15.84 -7.70 5.32
CA GLU A 63 -16.24 -9.06 5.00
C GLU A 63 -15.10 -9.83 4.34
N PHE A 64 -14.41 -9.23 3.36
CA PHE A 64 -13.20 -9.79 2.76
C PHE A 64 -12.13 -10.16 3.79
N PHE A 65 -11.79 -9.25 4.72
CA PHE A 65 -10.78 -9.56 5.74
C PHE A 65 -11.22 -10.65 6.72
N GLU A 66 -12.51 -10.72 7.04
CA GLU A 66 -13.08 -11.77 7.88
C GLU A 66 -13.03 -13.14 7.17
N GLU A 67 -13.39 -13.20 5.89
CA GLU A 67 -13.35 -14.42 5.07
C GLU A 67 -11.92 -14.95 4.86
N GLU A 68 -10.96 -14.05 4.63
CA GLU A 68 -9.54 -14.39 4.47
C GLU A 68 -8.83 -14.65 5.82
N GLY A 69 -9.51 -14.45 6.96
CA GLY A 69 -8.93 -14.62 8.29
C GLY A 69 -7.83 -13.61 8.63
N ILE A 70 -7.84 -12.44 8.00
CA ILE A 70 -6.83 -11.40 8.16
C ILE A 70 -7.19 -10.51 9.36
N SER A 71 -6.31 -10.49 10.36
CA SER A 71 -6.46 -9.58 11.50
C SER A 71 -6.07 -8.15 11.11
N VAL A 72 -6.99 -7.20 11.24
CA VAL A 72 -6.75 -5.79 10.92
C VAL A 72 -6.54 -4.98 12.21
N LEU A 73 -5.49 -4.17 12.25
CA LEU A 73 -5.19 -3.29 13.36
C LEU A 73 -6.26 -2.18 13.49
N ASN A 74 -6.80 -2.02 14.70
CA ASN A 74 -7.66 -0.88 15.02
C ASN A 74 -6.88 0.44 14.90
N TRP A 75 -7.20 1.24 13.89
CA TRP A 75 -6.47 2.48 13.61
C TRP A 75 -7.19 3.72 14.16
N PRO A 76 -6.50 4.65 14.87
CA PRO A 76 -7.09 5.91 15.29
C PRO A 76 -7.33 6.86 14.12
N ALA A 77 -8.40 7.66 14.21
CA ALA A 77 -8.70 8.66 13.20
C ALA A 77 -7.64 9.78 13.16
N ARG A 78 -7.35 10.31 11.97
CA ARG A 78 -6.44 11.45 11.75
C ARG A 78 -5.04 11.26 12.36
N SER A 79 -4.53 10.04 12.35
CA SER A 79 -3.19 9.71 12.88
C SER A 79 -2.24 9.27 11.76
N PRO A 80 -1.91 10.14 10.78
CA PRO A 80 -0.98 9.79 9.71
C PRO A 80 0.46 9.61 10.22
N ASP A 81 0.81 10.28 11.32
CA ASP A 81 2.10 10.23 12.03
C ASP A 81 2.40 8.84 12.59
N LEU A 82 1.35 8.09 12.95
CA LEU A 82 1.51 6.72 13.43
C LEU A 82 1.76 5.71 12.30
N ASN A 83 1.47 6.06 11.04
CA ASN A 83 1.61 5.14 9.92
C ASN A 83 3.03 5.20 9.33
N PRO A 84 3.88 4.17 9.55
CA PRO A 84 5.27 4.23 9.15
C PRO A 84 5.45 4.20 7.63
N ILE A 85 4.44 3.80 6.84
CA ILE A 85 4.51 3.84 5.37
C ILE A 85 4.65 5.26 4.83
N LYS A 86 4.24 6.28 5.60
CA LYS A 86 4.42 7.68 5.20
C LYS A 86 5.89 8.04 5.08
N ASN A 87 6.76 7.43 5.89
CA ASN A 87 8.21 7.61 5.78
C ASN A 87 8.75 6.97 4.49
N ALA A 88 8.30 5.76 4.16
CA ALA A 88 8.67 5.10 2.91
C ALA A 88 8.26 5.93 1.69
N TRP A 89 7.03 6.45 1.67
CA TRP A 89 6.60 7.37 0.60
C TRP A 89 7.39 8.67 0.56
N SER A 90 7.84 9.21 1.70
CA SER A 90 8.71 10.38 1.72
C SER A 90 10.08 10.09 1.08
N MET A 91 10.61 8.87 1.22
CA MET A 91 11.86 8.46 0.58
C MET A 91 11.69 8.33 -0.94
N VAL A 92 10.63 7.65 -1.40
CA VAL A 92 10.25 7.57 -2.82
C VAL A 92 10.11 8.97 -3.43
N ALA A 93 9.38 9.87 -2.76
CA ALA A 93 9.20 11.23 -3.25
C ALA A 93 10.52 12.00 -3.39
N ARG A 94 11.45 11.86 -2.43
CA ARG A 94 12.78 12.47 -2.51
C ARG A 94 13.61 11.91 -3.66
N TYR A 95 13.57 10.60 -3.90
CA TYR A 95 14.25 9.98 -5.03
C TYR A 95 13.72 10.54 -6.35
N VAL A 96 12.39 10.55 -6.50
CA VAL A 96 11.70 10.99 -7.72
C VAL A 96 11.94 12.47 -8.01
N ASP A 97 12.05 13.31 -6.97
CA ASP A 97 12.29 14.77 -7.07
C ASP A 97 13.78 15.15 -6.99
N THR A 98 14.70 14.18 -7.07
CA THR A 98 16.14 14.46 -6.95
C THR A 98 16.58 15.53 -7.95
N ASN A 99 17.23 16.59 -7.45
CA ASN A 99 17.68 17.74 -8.25
C ASN A 99 16.57 18.44 -9.08
N GLY A 100 15.30 18.36 -8.65
CA GLY A 100 14.17 18.96 -9.35
C GLY A 100 13.82 18.25 -10.67
N ARG A 101 14.12 16.95 -10.77
CA ARG A 101 13.84 16.12 -11.95
C ARG A 101 12.37 16.25 -12.38
N GLN A 102 12.17 16.48 -13.67
CA GLN A 102 10.84 16.55 -14.29
C GLN A 102 10.58 15.30 -15.13
N TYR A 103 9.30 15.00 -15.34
CA TYR A 103 8.84 13.83 -16.10
C TYR A 103 7.87 14.27 -17.18
N ASP A 104 8.10 13.84 -18.42
CA ASP A 104 7.31 14.29 -19.57
C ASP A 104 5.94 13.62 -19.65
N ASN A 105 5.76 12.49 -18.96
CA ASN A 105 4.52 11.73 -18.96
C ASN A 105 4.39 10.82 -17.74
N VAL A 106 3.16 10.37 -17.49
CA VAL A 106 2.82 9.48 -16.36
C VAL A 106 3.62 8.18 -16.39
N ALA A 107 3.93 7.62 -17.57
CA ALA A 107 4.69 6.38 -17.68
C ALA A 107 6.13 6.56 -17.17
N SER A 108 6.81 7.64 -17.56
CA SER A 108 8.16 7.96 -17.10
C SER A 108 8.22 8.23 -15.59
N LEU A 109 7.21 8.91 -15.04
CA LEU A 109 7.08 9.10 -13.60
C LEU A 109 6.83 7.78 -12.87
N THR A 110 5.94 6.94 -13.41
CA THR A 110 5.60 5.63 -12.84
C THR A 110 6.83 4.72 -12.81
N ALA A 111 7.63 4.71 -13.88
CA ALA A 111 8.86 3.93 -13.94
C ALA A 111 9.86 4.36 -12.85
N ALA A 112 10.05 5.66 -12.63
CA ALA A 112 10.93 6.16 -11.57
C ALA A 112 10.42 5.85 -10.16
N ILE A 113 9.11 5.90 -9.94
CA ILE A 113 8.48 5.48 -8.67
C ILE A 113 8.75 3.99 -8.43
N LEU A 114 8.53 3.14 -9.43
CA LEU A 114 8.77 1.70 -9.35
C LEU A 114 10.24 1.38 -9.07
N GLU A 115 11.17 2.02 -9.77
CA GLU A 115 12.62 1.88 -9.53
C GLU A 115 12.98 2.23 -8.08
N SER A 116 12.52 3.39 -7.60
CA SER A 116 12.79 3.83 -6.21
C SER A 116 12.18 2.94 -5.13
N TRP A 117 11.14 2.18 -5.49
CA TRP A 117 10.51 1.21 -4.60
C TRP A 117 11.20 -0.14 -4.63
N GLU A 118 12.15 -0.41 -5.53
CA GLU A 118 12.92 -1.65 -5.54
C GLU A 118 14.37 -1.45 -5.05
N ASP A 119 14.87 -0.21 -5.05
CA ASP A 119 16.14 0.24 -4.44
C ASP A 119 16.15 0.21 -2.90
#